data_AF-A0A533X8H9-F1
#
_entry.id   AF-A0A533X8H9-F1
#
_cell.length_a   1.000
_cell.length_b   1.000
_cell.length_c   1.000
_cell.angle_alpha   90.00
_cell.angle_beta   90.00
_cell.angle_gamma   90.00
#
_symmetry.space_group_name_H-M   'P 1'
#
loop_
_entity.id
_entity.type
_entity.pdbx_description
1 polymer ?
#
loop_
_entity_poly.entity_id
_entity_poly.type
_entity_poly.pdbx_seq_one_letter_code
_entity_poly.pdbx_strand_id
1 'polypeptide(L)'
;MRGVVTLAAALALPVTTATGAPFPFRAQIILMSFSVILATLVLQGLSLTPLIRAMRLEEDRGNEQEERQAREHAATVALTRLDEVADQDWVVPEQLERMRLHYGRRLQRYAHSGAVDAEYSLEAADAFRRLRHEALTAERLALVGLRNDGTISDELLHRLEHELDVEALRLGIAERRANARSPER
;
A
#
# COMPACT_ATOMS: atom_id res chain seq x y z
N MET A 1 34.58 -1.70 2.38
CA MET A 1 35.93 -1.59 2.98
C MET A 1 36.45 -0.15 3.10
N ARG A 2 35.60 0.89 3.22
CA ARG A 2 36.07 2.26 3.46
C ARG A 2 36.05 2.57 4.96
N GLY A 3 37.11 3.17 5.48
CA GLY A 3 37.22 3.62 6.88
C GLY A 3 37.84 2.62 7.87
N VAL A 4 37.66 1.31 7.69
CA VAL A 4 38.19 0.30 8.63
C VAL A 4 39.73 0.32 8.70
N VAL A 5 40.40 0.41 7.55
CA VAL A 5 41.87 0.47 7.48
C VAL A 5 42.41 1.78 8.07
N THR A 6 41.73 2.90 7.83
CA THR A 6 42.10 4.22 8.36
C THR A 6 41.93 4.30 9.88
N LEU A 7 40.84 3.74 10.41
CA LEU A 7 40.61 3.67 11.85
C LEU A 7 41.58 2.70 12.53
N ALA A 8 41.87 1.55 11.90
CA ALA A 8 42.87 0.60 12.39
C ALA A 8 44.27 1.23 12.46
N ALA A 9 44.68 2.00 11.44
CA ALA A 9 45.95 2.72 11.44
C ALA A 9 46.01 3.81 12.53
N ALA A 10 44.92 4.53 12.75
CA ALA A 10 44.84 5.54 13.81
C ALA A 10 44.90 4.92 15.22
N LEU A 11 44.28 3.75 15.43
CA LEU A 11 44.31 3.02 16.70
C LEU A 11 45.65 2.32 16.95
N ALA A 12 46.35 1.91 15.88
CA ALA A 12 47.67 1.30 15.93
C ALA A 12 48.79 2.29 16.33
N LEU A 13 48.51 3.59 16.42
CA LEU A 13 49.46 4.58 16.92
C LEU A 13 49.88 4.24 18.37
N PRO A 14 51.19 4.13 18.65
CA PRO A 14 51.69 3.75 19.96
C PRO A 14 51.29 4.78 21.01
N VAL A 15 51.06 4.31 22.25
CA VAL A 15 50.62 5.16 23.37
C VAL A 15 51.77 6.07 23.83
N THR A 16 53.01 5.62 23.68
CA THR A 16 54.24 6.30 24.10
C THR A 16 55.28 6.33 22.98
N THR A 17 56.15 7.35 23.00
CA THR A 17 57.29 7.49 22.10
C THR A 17 58.47 6.62 22.57
N ALA A 18 59.51 6.48 21.73
CA ALA A 18 60.75 5.76 22.08
C ALA A 18 61.50 6.36 23.29
N THR A 19 61.16 7.59 23.68
CA THR A 19 61.69 8.28 24.86
C THR A 19 60.83 8.10 26.11
N GLY A 20 59.75 7.31 26.04
CA GLY A 20 58.81 7.07 27.16
C GLY A 20 57.75 8.16 27.36
N ALA A 21 57.78 9.24 26.58
CA ALA A 21 56.78 10.31 26.66
C ALA A 21 55.46 9.90 25.96
N PRO A 22 54.30 10.47 26.33
CA PRO A 22 53.05 10.22 25.63
C PRO A 22 53.14 10.61 24.15
N PHE A 23 52.53 9.82 23.25
CA PHE A 23 52.54 10.15 21.83
C PHE A 23 51.79 11.46 21.58
N PRO A 24 52.45 12.47 20.97
CA PRO A 24 51.85 13.78 20.81
C PRO A 24 50.65 13.73 19.87
N PHE A 25 49.58 14.42 20.25
CA PHE A 25 48.36 14.60 19.45
C PHE A 25 47.60 13.31 19.06
N ARG A 26 47.84 12.17 19.72
CA ARG A 26 47.19 10.88 19.39
C ARG A 26 45.66 10.95 19.40
N ALA A 27 45.08 11.58 20.44
CA ALA A 27 43.63 11.70 20.58
C ALA A 27 43.01 12.57 19.47
N GLN A 28 43.71 13.63 19.06
CA GLN A 28 43.32 14.53 17.98
C GLN A 28 43.33 13.82 16.62
N ILE A 29 44.33 12.99 16.37
CA ILE A 29 44.42 12.18 15.13
C ILE A 29 43.29 11.16 15.04
N ILE A 30 42.97 10.48 16.14
CA ILE A 30 41.85 9.52 16.21
C ILE A 30 40.52 10.25 16.00
N LEU A 31 40.31 11.38 16.66
CA LEU A 31 39.10 12.18 16.52
C LEU A 31 38.89 12.66 15.08
N MET A 32 39.93 13.23 14.45
CA MET A 32 39.84 13.68 13.06
C MET A 32 39.57 12.51 12.10
N SER A 33 40.25 11.38 12.28
CA SER A 33 40.04 10.20 11.44
C SER A 33 38.60 9.69 11.53
N PHE A 34 38.05 9.63 12.75
CA PHE A 34 36.66 9.23 12.96
C PHE A 34 35.68 10.24 12.36
N SER A 35 35.88 11.54 12.59
CA SER A 35 35.02 12.61 12.03
C SER A 35 34.99 12.58 10.51
N VAL A 36 36.13 12.37 9.85
CA VAL A 36 36.21 12.27 8.38
C VAL A 36 35.48 11.04 7.86
N ILE A 37 35.62 9.89 8.51
CA ILE A 37 34.88 8.67 8.15
C ILE A 37 33.37 8.88 8.29
N LEU A 38 32.92 9.45 9.41
CA LEU A 38 31.50 9.71 9.64
C LEU A 38 30.93 10.68 8.60
N ALA A 39 31.62 11.80 8.36
CA ALA A 39 31.21 12.79 7.37
C ALA A 39 31.10 12.18 5.97
N THR A 40 32.07 11.36 5.56
CA THR A 40 32.06 10.73 4.22
C THR A 40 30.96 9.67 4.08
N LEU A 41 30.66 8.90 5.12
CA LEU A 41 29.56 7.93 5.11
C LEU A 41 28.20 8.64 5.04
N VAL A 42 28.01 9.71 5.80
CA VAL A 42 26.77 10.51 5.76
C VAL A 42 26.59 11.17 4.39
N LEU A 43 27.65 11.78 3.84
CA LEU A 43 27.59 12.42 2.53
C LEU A 43 27.28 11.40 1.42
N GLN A 44 27.91 10.22 1.43
CA GLN A 44 27.67 9.15 0.46
C GLN A 44 26.25 8.57 0.61
N GLY A 45 25.78 8.36 1.84
CA GLY A 45 24.42 7.88 2.12
C GLY A 45 23.36 8.87 1.65
N LEU A 46 23.52 10.16 1.98
CA LEU A 46 22.58 11.21 1.55
C LEU A 46 22.64 11.49 0.05
N SER A 47 23.79 11.29 -0.62
CA SER A 47 23.93 11.53 -2.06
C SER A 47 23.29 10.43 -2.90
N LEU A 48 23.18 9.20 -2.38
CA LEU A 48 22.51 8.08 -3.05
C LEU A 48 20.98 8.24 -3.09
N THR A 49 20.37 8.83 -2.06
CA THR A 49 18.91 9.04 -2.03
C THR A 49 18.37 9.91 -3.19
N PRO A 50 18.90 11.11 -3.48
CA PRO A 50 18.45 11.91 -4.62
C PRO A 50 18.84 11.27 -5.95
N LEU A 51 19.96 10.55 -6.03
CA LEU A 51 20.37 9.86 -7.26
C LEU A 51 19.45 8.69 -7.60
N ILE A 52 19.04 7.89 -6.60
CA ILE A 52 18.04 6.83 -6.75
C ILE A 52 16.70 7.43 -7.15
N ARG A 53 16.30 8.56 -6.56
CA ARG A 53 15.06 9.26 -6.95
C ARG A 53 15.13 9.78 -8.39
N ALA A 54 16.26 10.34 -8.81
CA ALA A 54 16.45 10.85 -10.17
C ALA A 54 16.39 9.73 -11.22
N MET A 55 16.97 8.55 -10.94
CA MET A 55 16.99 7.42 -11.89
C MET A 55 15.69 6.61 -11.94
N ARG A 56 14.74 6.79 -11.01
CA ARG A 56 13.48 6.02 -10.94
C ARG A 56 12.26 6.76 -11.50
N LEU A 57 12.44 7.89 -12.17
CA LEU A 57 11.32 8.77 -12.54
C LEU A 57 10.91 8.72 -14.02
N GLU A 58 11.54 7.88 -14.85
CA GLU A 58 11.31 7.90 -16.30
C GLU A 58 10.90 6.56 -16.94
N GLU A 59 11.04 5.41 -16.26
CA GLU A 59 10.77 4.10 -16.89
C GLU A 59 9.34 3.53 -16.73
N ASP A 60 8.54 3.92 -15.73
CA ASP A 60 7.28 3.20 -15.44
C ASP A 60 5.98 3.93 -15.80
N ARG A 61 5.97 5.27 -15.91
CA ARG A 61 4.68 5.99 -16.05
C ARG A 61 4.06 5.91 -17.45
N GLY A 62 4.88 5.81 -18.49
CA GLY A 62 4.39 5.65 -19.87
C GLY A 62 3.79 4.26 -20.11
N ASN A 63 4.48 3.22 -19.62
CA ASN A 63 4.09 1.82 -19.81
C ASN A 63 2.81 1.49 -19.04
N GLU A 64 2.62 2.01 -17.83
CA GLU A 64 1.39 1.78 -17.06
C GLU A 64 0.14 2.37 -17.72
N GLN A 65 0.25 3.55 -18.32
CA GLN A 65 -0.86 4.20 -19.00
C GLN A 65 -1.21 3.51 -20.33
N GLU A 66 -0.18 3.11 -21.09
CA GLU A 66 -0.34 2.33 -22.32
C GLU A 66 -0.94 0.94 -22.03
N GLU A 67 -0.44 0.24 -21.01
CA GLU A 67 -0.97 -1.05 -20.58
C GLU A 67 -2.42 -0.92 -20.08
N ARG A 68 -2.75 0.13 -19.34
CA ARG A 68 -4.12 0.42 -18.92
C ARG A 68 -5.05 0.62 -20.12
N GLN A 69 -4.66 1.44 -21.08
CA GLN A 69 -5.46 1.67 -22.29
C GLN A 69 -5.66 0.37 -23.08
N ALA A 70 -4.60 -0.43 -23.24
CA ALA A 70 -4.69 -1.73 -23.91
C ALA A 70 -5.65 -2.69 -23.18
N ARG A 71 -5.60 -2.75 -21.85
CA ARG A 71 -6.47 -3.59 -21.02
C ARG A 71 -7.93 -3.12 -21.02
N GLU A 72 -8.15 -1.82 -21.03
CA GLU A 72 -9.49 -1.21 -21.16
C GLU A 72 -10.08 -1.55 -22.53
N HIS A 73 -9.33 -1.32 -23.60
CA HIS A 73 -9.73 -1.65 -24.96
C HIS A 73 -10.07 -3.15 -25.12
N ALA A 74 -9.22 -4.04 -24.60
CA ALA A 74 -9.46 -5.48 -24.64
C ALA A 74 -10.73 -5.90 -23.89
N ALA A 75 -11.05 -5.27 -22.76
CA ALA A 75 -12.27 -5.55 -22.00
C ALA A 75 -13.52 -5.07 -22.75
N THR A 76 -13.46 -3.89 -23.39
CA THR A 76 -14.53 -3.36 -24.24
C THR A 76 -14.81 -4.27 -25.43
N VAL A 77 -13.77 -4.68 -26.16
CA VAL A 77 -13.90 -5.60 -27.31
C VAL A 77 -14.49 -6.95 -26.88
N ALA A 78 -14.11 -7.45 -25.70
CA ALA A 78 -14.68 -8.68 -25.16
C ALA A 78 -16.19 -8.55 -24.89
N LEU A 79 -16.65 -7.42 -24.34
CA LEU A 79 -18.08 -7.17 -24.12
C LEU A 79 -18.85 -7.10 -25.45
N THR A 80 -18.34 -6.36 -26.43
CA THR A 80 -18.94 -6.30 -27.77
C THR A 80 -19.06 -7.69 -28.38
N ARG A 81 -18.02 -8.52 -28.25
CA ARG A 81 -18.05 -9.89 -28.76
C ARG A 81 -19.09 -10.76 -28.05
N LEU A 82 -19.27 -10.58 -26.74
CA LEU A 82 -20.32 -11.29 -25.99
C LEU A 82 -21.72 -10.89 -26.46
N ASP A 83 -21.93 -9.63 -26.84
CA ASP A 83 -23.20 -9.17 -27.40
C ASP A 83 -23.45 -9.76 -28.80
N GLU A 84 -22.42 -9.88 -29.64
CA GLU A 84 -22.54 -10.49 -30.97
C GLU A 84 -22.83 -12.00 -30.94
N VAL A 85 -22.36 -12.71 -29.92
CA VAL A 85 -22.59 -14.16 -29.79
C VAL A 85 -23.82 -14.48 -28.96
N ALA A 86 -24.49 -13.48 -28.38
CA ALA A 86 -25.60 -13.67 -27.44
C ALA A 86 -26.73 -14.55 -28.00
N ASP A 87 -26.97 -14.47 -29.32
CA ASP A 87 -28.05 -15.19 -30.01
C ASP A 87 -27.62 -16.55 -30.60
N GLN A 88 -26.42 -17.03 -30.29
CA GLN A 88 -25.95 -18.33 -30.81
C GLN A 88 -26.46 -19.50 -29.98
N ASP A 89 -26.80 -20.61 -30.64
CA ASP A 89 -27.45 -21.79 -30.03
C ASP A 89 -26.67 -22.45 -28.87
N TRP A 90 -25.35 -22.27 -28.82
CA TRP A 90 -24.49 -22.82 -27.77
C TRP A 90 -24.36 -21.90 -26.55
N VAL A 91 -24.87 -20.67 -26.61
CA VAL A 91 -24.73 -19.68 -25.55
C VAL A 91 -25.79 -19.89 -24.48
N VAL A 92 -25.31 -20.16 -23.26
CA VAL A 92 -26.16 -20.27 -22.08
C VAL A 92 -26.33 -18.87 -21.46
N PRO A 93 -27.57 -18.32 -21.33
CA PRO A 93 -27.81 -16.96 -20.87
C PRO A 93 -27.17 -16.64 -19.51
N GLU A 94 -27.16 -17.60 -18.59
CA GLU A 94 -26.55 -17.43 -17.27
C GLU A 94 -25.02 -17.30 -17.34
N GLN A 95 -24.36 -18.03 -18.25
CA GLN A 95 -22.91 -17.94 -18.45
C GLN A 95 -22.54 -16.66 -19.19
N LEU A 96 -23.37 -16.22 -20.14
CA LEU A 96 -23.23 -14.94 -20.83
C LEU A 96 -23.28 -13.77 -19.83
N GLU A 97 -24.27 -13.77 -18.94
CA GLU A 97 -24.45 -12.72 -17.94
C GLU A 97 -23.30 -12.71 -16.92
N ARG A 98 -22.86 -13.90 -16.47
CA ARG A 98 -21.67 -14.03 -15.61
C ARG A 98 -20.42 -13.44 -16.28
N MET A 99 -20.26 -13.63 -17.59
CA MET A 99 -19.14 -13.10 -18.35
C MET A 99 -19.24 -11.58 -18.55
N ARG A 100 -20.44 -11.04 -18.82
CA ARG A 100 -20.71 -9.60 -18.85
C ARG A 100 -20.37 -8.93 -17.51
N LEU A 101 -20.81 -9.50 -16.40
CA LEU A 101 -20.47 -9.06 -15.04
C LEU A 101 -18.96 -9.10 -14.76
N HIS A 102 -18.24 -10.07 -15.32
CA HIS A 102 -16.79 -10.18 -15.17
C HIS A 102 -16.06 -9.04 -15.90
N TYR A 103 -16.36 -8.84 -17.19
CA TYR A 103 -15.71 -7.80 -18.00
C TYR A 103 -16.16 -6.39 -17.61
N GLY A 104 -17.42 -6.19 -17.24
CA GLY A 104 -17.93 -4.92 -16.71
C GLY A 104 -17.21 -4.48 -15.43
N ARG A 105 -16.95 -5.40 -14.50
CA ARG A 105 -16.15 -5.12 -13.29
C ARG A 105 -14.67 -4.85 -13.57
N ARG A 106 -14.12 -5.39 -14.66
CA ARG A 106 -12.76 -5.06 -15.11
C ARG A 106 -12.70 -3.65 -15.69
N LEU A 107 -13.67 -3.28 -16.51
CA LEU A 107 -13.76 -1.96 -17.12
C LEU A 107 -13.93 -0.85 -16.06
N GLN A 108 -14.80 -1.07 -15.07
CA GLN A 108 -14.96 -0.13 -13.95
C GLN A 108 -13.65 0.10 -13.20
N ARG A 109 -12.85 -0.94 -12.93
CA ARG A 109 -11.54 -0.78 -12.28
C ARG A 109 -10.57 0.10 -13.07
N TYR A 110 -10.60 0.01 -14.39
CA TYR A 110 -9.74 0.84 -15.24
C TYR A 110 -10.24 2.28 -15.33
N ALA A 111 -11.56 2.50 -15.40
CA ALA A 111 -12.15 3.85 -15.42
C ALA A 111 -11.75 4.67 -14.17
N HIS A 112 -11.79 4.07 -12.97
CA HIS A 112 -11.51 4.76 -11.70
C HIS A 112 -10.02 5.01 -11.40
N SER A 113 -9.11 4.57 -12.29
CA SER A 113 -7.64 4.66 -12.09
C SER A 113 -6.96 5.77 -12.91
N GLY A 114 -7.72 6.67 -13.56
CA GLY A 114 -7.16 7.78 -14.34
C GLY A 114 -6.84 9.02 -13.47
N ALA A 115 -5.64 9.60 -13.62
CA ALA A 115 -5.15 10.73 -12.83
C ALA A 115 -5.95 12.05 -12.95
N VAL A 116 -6.86 12.17 -13.92
CA VAL A 116 -7.75 13.34 -14.08
C VAL A 116 -9.01 13.22 -13.22
N ASP A 117 -9.31 12.02 -12.70
CA ASP A 117 -10.51 11.69 -11.93
C ASP A 117 -10.21 11.44 -10.44
N ALA A 118 -9.00 11.77 -9.97
CA ALA A 118 -8.58 11.42 -8.61
C ALA A 118 -9.50 12.02 -7.53
N GLU A 119 -9.99 13.25 -7.72
CA GLU A 119 -10.87 13.93 -6.75
C GLU A 119 -12.31 13.41 -6.79
N TYR A 120 -12.87 13.20 -7.99
CA TYR A 120 -14.20 12.61 -8.18
C TYR A 120 -14.24 11.12 -7.75
N SER A 121 -13.15 10.39 -8.01
CA SER A 121 -12.94 9.00 -7.57
C SER A 121 -12.79 8.91 -6.05
N LEU A 122 -12.18 9.90 -5.39
CA LEU A 122 -12.13 9.97 -3.93
C LEU A 122 -13.52 10.23 -3.32
N GLU A 123 -14.29 11.16 -3.86
CA GLU A 123 -15.67 11.41 -3.40
C GLU A 123 -16.58 10.20 -3.61
N ALA A 124 -16.51 9.55 -4.77
CA ALA A 124 -17.26 8.32 -5.06
C ALA A 124 -16.83 7.15 -4.16
N ALA A 125 -15.53 6.99 -3.90
CA ALA A 125 -15.00 5.99 -2.98
C ALA A 125 -15.46 6.26 -1.54
N ASP A 126 -15.48 7.52 -1.11
CA ASP A 126 -15.99 7.92 0.20
C ASP A 126 -17.50 7.68 0.32
N ALA A 127 -18.28 8.01 -0.71
CA ALA A 127 -19.71 7.73 -0.76
C ALA A 127 -19.99 6.22 -0.69
N PHE A 128 -19.25 5.42 -1.45
CA PHE A 128 -19.34 3.96 -1.40
C PHE A 128 -18.99 3.40 -0.02
N ARG A 129 -17.92 3.89 0.62
CA ARG A 129 -17.54 3.50 1.99
C ARG A 129 -18.64 3.82 2.99
N ARG A 130 -19.28 5.00 2.88
CA ARG A 130 -20.41 5.40 3.75
C ARG A 130 -21.61 4.48 3.55
N LEU A 131 -22.03 4.25 2.31
CA LEU A 131 -23.16 3.37 2.00
C LEU A 131 -22.91 1.94 2.50
N ARG A 132 -21.70 1.41 2.34
CA ARG A 132 -21.37 0.07 2.83
C ARG A 132 -21.33 0.01 4.36
N HIS A 133 -20.88 1.08 5.03
CA HIS A 133 -20.92 1.16 6.49
C HIS A 133 -22.35 1.12 7.03
N GLU A 134 -23.26 1.87 6.40
CA GLU A 134 -24.69 1.83 6.74
C GLU A 134 -25.29 0.44 6.52
N ALA A 135 -24.99 -0.20 5.39
CA ALA A 135 -25.44 -1.56 5.11
C ALA A 135 -24.94 -2.58 6.15
N LEU A 136 -23.64 -2.57 6.47
CA LEU A 136 -23.07 -3.47 7.48
C LEU A 136 -23.66 -3.24 8.88
N THR A 137 -24.02 -1.98 9.19
CA THR A 137 -24.69 -1.64 10.46
C THR A 137 -26.11 -2.20 10.49
N ALA A 138 -26.86 -2.06 9.40
CA ALA A 138 -28.20 -2.62 9.26
C ALA A 138 -28.20 -4.17 9.33
N GLU A 139 -27.24 -4.82 8.66
CA GLU A 139 -27.04 -6.28 8.71
C GLU A 139 -26.81 -6.74 10.17
N ARG A 140 -25.94 -6.05 10.92
CA ARG A 140 -25.68 -6.36 12.33
C ARG A 140 -26.92 -6.24 13.20
N LEU A 141 -27.69 -5.16 13.04
CA LEU A 141 -28.93 -4.96 13.79
C LEU A 141 -29.96 -6.04 13.51
N ALA A 142 -30.07 -6.49 12.25
CA ALA A 142 -30.96 -7.58 11.87
C ALA A 142 -30.55 -8.91 12.54
N LEU A 143 -29.26 -9.23 12.58
CA LEU A 143 -28.75 -10.42 13.28
C LEU A 143 -29.05 -10.38 14.78
N VAL A 144 -28.86 -9.23 15.42
CA VAL A 144 -29.22 -9.05 16.84
C VAL A 144 -30.72 -9.23 17.06
N GLY A 145 -31.56 -8.70 16.16
CA GLY A 145 -33.01 -8.93 16.19
C GLY A 145 -33.37 -10.41 16.15
N LEU A 146 -32.81 -11.15 15.18
CA LEU A 146 -33.02 -12.60 15.05
C LEU A 146 -32.58 -13.38 16.30
N ARG A 147 -31.53 -12.93 16.98
CA ARG A 147 -31.06 -13.53 18.24
C ARG A 147 -32.00 -13.22 19.40
N ASN A 148 -32.51 -12.00 19.49
CA ASN A 148 -33.49 -11.61 20.52
C ASN A 148 -34.82 -12.34 20.35
N ASP A 149 -35.22 -12.62 19.11
CA ASP A 149 -36.43 -13.39 18.78
C ASP A 149 -36.22 -14.91 18.90
N GLY A 150 -35.01 -15.35 19.29
CA GLY A 150 -34.67 -16.77 19.48
C GLY A 150 -34.56 -17.58 18.18
N THR A 151 -34.52 -16.93 17.03
CA THR A 151 -34.38 -17.59 15.71
C THR A 151 -32.97 -18.13 15.50
N ILE A 152 -31.96 -17.41 15.99
CA ILE A 152 -30.56 -17.82 15.92
C ILE A 152 -29.94 -17.95 17.32
N SER A 153 -29.00 -18.88 17.47
CA SER A 153 -28.24 -19.06 18.71
C SER A 153 -27.16 -17.99 18.87
N ASP A 154 -26.73 -17.79 20.10
CA ASP A 154 -25.66 -16.82 20.42
C ASP A 154 -24.33 -17.16 19.72
N GLU A 155 -24.01 -18.45 19.64
CA GLU A 155 -22.85 -18.96 18.92
C GLU A 155 -22.91 -18.64 17.41
N LEU A 156 -24.11 -18.76 16.81
CA LEU A 156 -24.31 -18.45 15.39
C LEU A 156 -24.22 -16.94 15.15
N LEU A 157 -24.77 -16.12 16.05
CA LEU A 157 -24.61 -14.67 16.01
C LEU A 157 -23.13 -14.28 16.02
N HIS A 158 -22.36 -14.82 16.97
CA HIS A 158 -20.94 -14.47 17.12
C HIS A 158 -20.11 -14.81 15.87
N ARG A 159 -20.41 -15.94 15.22
CA ARG A 159 -19.77 -16.32 13.95
C ARG A 159 -20.11 -15.37 12.81
N LEU A 160 -21.38 -15.02 12.65
CA LEU A 160 -21.84 -14.11 11.59
C LEU A 160 -21.31 -12.69 11.81
N GLU A 161 -21.26 -12.22 13.05
CA GLU A 161 -20.62 -10.94 13.39
C GLU A 161 -19.12 -10.93 13.04
N HIS A 162 -18.42 -12.04 13.29
CA HIS A 162 -17.01 -12.17 12.92
C HIS A 162 -16.80 -12.10 11.40
N GLU A 163 -17.68 -12.73 10.61
CA GLU A 163 -17.63 -12.63 9.14
C GLU A 163 -17.84 -11.17 8.67
N LEU A 164 -18.80 -10.46 9.27
CA LEU A 164 -19.04 -9.03 8.99
C LEU A 164 -17.85 -8.15 9.41
N ASP A 165 -17.16 -8.47 10.49
CA ASP A 165 -15.95 -7.77 10.93
C ASP A 165 -14.78 -8.00 9.95
N VAL A 166 -14.58 -9.23 9.47
CA VAL A 166 -13.56 -9.54 8.46
C VAL A 166 -13.83 -8.78 7.16
N GLU A 167 -15.10 -8.68 6.76
CA GLU A 167 -15.48 -7.92 5.58
C GLU A 167 -15.27 -6.41 5.77
N ALA A 168 -15.59 -5.87 6.95
CA ALA A 168 -15.33 -4.47 7.29
C ALA A 168 -13.83 -4.12 7.28
N LEU A 169 -12.96 -5.05 7.71
CA LEU A 169 -11.50 -4.89 7.72
C LEU A 169 -10.92 -4.86 6.30
N ARG A 170 -11.38 -5.73 5.38
CA ARG A 170 -10.94 -5.73 3.98
C ARG A 170 -11.20 -4.40 3.26
N LEU A 171 -12.16 -3.62 3.75
CA LEU A 171 -12.57 -2.34 3.19
C LEU A 171 -11.91 -1.13 3.89
N GLY A 172 -11.08 -1.35 4.90
CA GLY A 172 -10.42 -0.28 5.68
C GLY A 172 -11.39 0.57 6.51
N ILE A 173 -12.63 0.11 6.73
CA ILE A 173 -13.70 0.87 7.40
C ILE A 173 -13.48 0.92 8.93
N ALA A 174 -12.69 0.00 9.49
CA ALA A 174 -12.45 -0.12 10.92
C ALA A 174 -11.73 1.09 11.57
N GLU A 175 -10.93 1.85 10.82
CA GLU A 175 -10.05 2.89 11.42
C GLU A 175 -10.77 4.16 11.88
N ARG A 176 -11.97 4.50 11.38
CA ARG A 176 -12.66 5.74 11.81
C ARG A 176 -13.31 5.67 13.19
N ARG A 177 -13.57 4.47 13.75
CA ARG A 177 -14.08 4.35 15.14
C ARG A 177 -13.00 4.68 16.18
N ALA A 178 -11.72 4.50 15.85
CA ALA A 178 -10.61 4.83 16.75
C ALA A 178 -10.35 6.35 16.79
N ASN A 179 -10.48 7.05 15.67
CA ASN A 179 -10.15 8.47 15.57
C ASN A 179 -11.30 9.42 15.99
N ALA A 180 -12.55 8.93 16.02
CA ALA A 180 -13.71 9.73 16.44
C ALA A 180 -13.89 9.83 17.97
N ARG A 181 -12.97 9.28 18.78
CA ARG A 181 -13.04 9.31 20.26
C ARG A 181 -12.04 10.24 20.94
N SER A 182 -11.39 11.16 20.23
CA SER A 182 -10.61 12.23 20.86
C SER A 182 -11.11 13.63 20.48
N PRO A 183 -12.17 14.11 21.14
CA PRO A 183 -12.27 15.51 21.51
C PRO A 183 -11.67 15.71 22.91
N GLU A 184 -10.70 16.63 22.95
CA GLU A 184 -10.37 17.51 24.07
C GLU A 184 -9.88 16.93 25.41
N ARG A 185 -8.58 17.14 25.67
CA ARG A 185 -8.12 17.83 26.88
C ARG A 185 -6.94 18.73 26.55
#